data_AF-A0A7S2I2P9-F1
#
_entry.id   AF-A0A7S2I2P9-F1
#
_cell.length_a   1.000
_cell.length_b   1.000
_cell.length_c   1.000
_cell.angle_alpha   90.00
_cell.angle_beta   90.00
_cell.angle_gamma   90.00
#
_symmetry.space_group_name_H-M   'P 1'
#
loop_
_entity.id
_entity.type
_entity.pdbx_description
1 polymer ?
#
loop_
_entity_poly.entity_id
_entity_poly.type
_entity_poly.pdbx_seq_one_letter_code
_entity_poly.pdbx_strand_id
1 'polypeptide(L)'
;ISFSLFSHYGYEPFQSRNSAGEVLMVEDYLDIMHLGNCFAAAILFQVALTFCGAAFAVVVQTATGDKVVQNMDNPVLRATSPSNFWGRRWNALAHGMIKRGMFKPIQKYFSTSVASVGAFVASGLFHEYLVHLVLMYDRDPRVVHTSSCPIADTTCKPQIGSNMAFFVWNGALVLFEKLLKRHQTFKNIGSALPHFVITFLIIMTALPVAHWFGNPYIKCGYFHDLQEGFLLVVKIV
;
A
#
# COMPACT_ATOMS: atom_id res chain seq x y z
N ILE A 1 -17.03 28.97 4.53
CA ILE A 1 -16.95 27.50 4.72
C ILE A 1 -16.02 27.01 3.62
N SER A 2 -14.80 26.56 3.96
CA SER A 2 -13.79 26.26 2.95
C SER A 2 -13.13 24.92 3.25
N PHE A 3 -13.31 23.97 2.34
CA PHE A 3 -12.71 22.65 2.36
C PHE A 3 -11.22 22.76 2.03
N SER A 4 -10.37 22.12 2.83
CA SER A 4 -8.99 21.82 2.49
C SER A 4 -8.83 20.32 2.53
N LEU A 5 -8.68 19.69 1.36
CA LEU A 5 -8.58 18.23 1.26
C LEU A 5 -7.21 17.69 1.76
N PHE A 6 -6.26 18.58 2.09
CA PHE A 6 -4.87 18.21 2.34
C PHE A 6 -4.08 19.08 3.33
N SER A 7 -4.61 20.18 3.88
CA SER A 7 -3.81 20.94 4.86
C SER A 7 -3.78 20.22 6.21
N HIS A 8 -2.62 19.63 6.51
CA HIS A 8 -2.18 19.18 7.82
C HIS A 8 -3.12 18.19 8.51
N TYR A 9 -3.20 16.95 8.02
CA TYR A 9 -3.54 15.86 8.93
C TYR A 9 -2.25 15.40 9.60
N GLY A 10 -2.03 15.91 10.82
CA GLY A 10 -1.34 15.15 11.85
C GLY A 10 -2.16 13.87 12.05
N TYR A 11 -1.99 12.91 11.14
CA TYR A 11 -2.60 11.59 11.25
C TYR A 11 -2.04 10.98 12.53
N GLU A 12 -2.78 11.17 13.60
CA GLU A 12 -2.59 10.45 14.82
C GLU A 12 -3.34 9.14 14.65
N PRO A 13 -2.64 7.99 14.76
CA PRO A 13 -3.32 6.71 14.77
C PRO A 13 -4.44 6.74 15.82
N PHE A 14 -5.61 6.20 15.48
CA PHE A 14 -6.61 5.83 16.48
C PHE A 14 -5.89 5.06 17.59
N GLN A 15 -6.14 5.43 18.85
CA GLN A 15 -5.53 4.78 19.99
C GLN A 15 -5.93 3.30 19.99
N SER A 16 -5.04 2.44 19.50
CA SER A 16 -5.14 0.99 19.64
C SER A 16 -4.46 0.58 20.94
N ARG A 17 -4.76 -0.63 21.44
CA ARG A 17 -4.07 -1.16 22.63
C ARG A 17 -2.54 -1.05 22.54
N ASN A 18 -1.98 -1.12 21.33
CA ASN A 18 -0.56 -1.10 21.03
C ASN A 18 -0.21 0.00 20.00
N SER A 19 -0.54 1.25 20.33
CA SER A 19 -0.53 2.42 19.42
C SER A 19 0.84 2.89 18.90
N ALA A 20 1.96 2.37 19.41
CA ALA A 20 3.25 3.04 19.23
C ALA A 20 4.39 2.06 18.91
N GLY A 21 4.38 1.49 17.70
CA GLY A 21 5.57 0.81 17.16
C GLY A 21 5.98 -0.50 17.85
N GLU A 22 5.18 -0.99 18.80
CA GLU A 22 5.40 -2.28 19.47
C GLU A 22 4.94 -3.45 18.60
N VAL A 23 5.45 -4.64 18.92
CA VAL A 23 5.08 -5.89 18.26
C VAL A 23 3.61 -6.17 18.56
N LEU A 24 2.75 -6.06 17.54
CA LEU A 24 1.33 -6.40 17.68
C LEU A 24 1.19 -7.89 17.99
N MET A 25 0.36 -8.20 19.00
CA MET A 25 -0.04 -9.57 19.29
C MET A 25 -1.08 -10.00 18.26
N VAL A 26 -1.21 -11.30 17.99
CA VAL A 26 -2.17 -11.82 17.00
C VAL A 26 -3.60 -11.38 17.30
N GLU A 27 -3.93 -11.18 18.58
CA GLU A 27 -5.22 -10.66 19.03
C GLU A 27 -5.51 -9.23 18.59
N ASP A 28 -4.48 -8.41 18.33
CA ASP A 28 -4.64 -7.01 17.91
C ASP A 28 -4.87 -6.86 16.41
N TYR A 29 -4.63 -7.90 15.61
CA TYR A 29 -4.75 -7.82 14.14
C TYR A 29 -6.17 -7.53 13.67
N LEU A 30 -7.16 -7.88 14.49
CA LEU A 30 -8.58 -7.63 14.23
C LEU A 30 -9.18 -6.56 15.13
N ASP A 31 -8.35 -5.86 15.92
CA ASP A 31 -8.80 -4.70 16.69
C ASP A 31 -9.34 -3.62 15.73
N ILE A 32 -10.50 -3.06 16.06
CA ILE A 32 -11.19 -2.12 15.17
C ILE A 32 -10.37 -0.85 14.96
N MET A 33 -9.63 -0.40 15.98
CA MET A 33 -8.80 0.80 15.87
C MET A 33 -7.58 0.52 15.01
N HIS A 34 -6.94 -0.64 15.17
CA HIS A 34 -5.86 -1.09 14.29
C HIS A 34 -6.29 -1.21 12.83
N LEU A 35 -7.45 -1.85 12.57
CA LEU A 35 -8.00 -1.96 11.22
C LEU A 35 -8.35 -0.59 10.63
N GLY A 36 -8.92 0.30 11.45
CA GLY A 36 -9.19 1.70 11.09
C GLY A 36 -7.92 2.45 10.67
N ASN A 37 -6.83 2.29 11.43
CA ASN A 37 -5.53 2.87 11.14
C ASN A 37 -4.96 2.35 9.83
N CYS A 38 -4.97 1.03 9.65
CA CYS A 38 -4.55 0.37 8.41
C CYS A 38 -5.35 0.88 7.21
N PHE A 39 -6.65 1.09 7.39
CA PHE A 39 -7.54 1.56 6.32
C PHE A 39 -7.27 3.01 5.97
N ALA A 40 -7.13 3.89 6.98
CA ALA A 40 -6.77 5.29 6.78
C ALA A 40 -5.43 5.42 6.05
N ALA A 41 -4.40 4.67 6.47
CA ALA A 41 -3.11 4.63 5.78
C ALA A 41 -3.24 4.18 4.32
N ALA A 42 -4.03 3.12 4.05
CA ALA A 42 -4.27 2.65 2.68
C ALA A 42 -4.95 3.72 1.81
N ILE A 43 -5.93 4.46 2.36
CA ILE A 43 -6.57 5.57 1.65
C ILE A 43 -5.58 6.71 1.39
N LEU A 44 -4.75 7.08 2.37
CA LEU A 44 -3.72 8.10 2.19
C LEU A 44 -2.74 7.70 1.08
N PHE A 45 -2.26 6.45 1.05
CA PHE A 45 -1.45 5.95 -0.05
C PHE A 45 -2.17 6.00 -1.40
N GLN A 46 -3.44 5.59 -1.43
CA GLN A 46 -4.23 5.62 -2.66
C GLN A 46 -4.35 7.04 -3.20
N VAL A 47 -4.65 8.01 -2.33
CA VAL A 47 -4.80 9.42 -2.71
C VAL A 47 -3.45 9.99 -3.16
N ALA A 48 -2.38 9.77 -2.40
CA ALA A 48 -1.02 10.20 -2.74
C ALA A 48 -0.58 9.68 -4.11
N LEU A 49 -0.66 8.36 -4.33
CA LEU A 49 -0.25 7.74 -5.59
C LEU A 49 -1.16 8.10 -6.77
N THR A 50 -2.45 8.32 -6.52
CA THR A 50 -3.37 8.85 -7.55
C THR A 50 -2.95 10.25 -7.97
N PHE A 51 -2.69 11.12 -6.99
CA PHE A 51 -2.30 12.50 -7.23
C PHE A 51 -0.96 12.58 -7.99
N CYS A 52 0.10 11.94 -7.47
CA CYS A 52 1.41 11.91 -8.11
C CYS A 52 1.33 11.30 -9.52
N GLY A 53 0.56 10.22 -9.67
CA GLY A 53 0.33 9.57 -10.96
C GLY A 53 -0.39 10.47 -11.95
N ALA A 54 -1.39 11.24 -11.50
CA ALA A 54 -2.12 12.19 -12.34
C ALA A 54 -1.24 13.37 -12.77
N ALA A 55 -0.45 13.93 -11.84
CA ALA A 55 0.51 15.00 -12.16
C ALA A 55 1.52 14.56 -13.21
N PHE A 56 2.12 13.37 -13.02
CA PHE A 56 3.04 12.79 -14.01
C PHE A 56 2.34 12.51 -15.35
N ALA A 57 1.11 12.00 -15.32
CA ALA A 57 0.32 11.74 -16.51
C ALA A 57 0.02 13.01 -17.31
N VAL A 58 -0.24 14.15 -16.66
CA VAL A 58 -0.43 15.44 -17.35
C VAL A 58 0.86 15.82 -18.07
N VAL A 59 2.01 15.80 -17.40
CA VAL A 59 3.30 16.14 -18.00
C VAL A 59 3.58 15.27 -19.23
N VAL A 60 3.50 13.95 -19.09
CA VAL A 60 3.76 13.01 -20.20
C VAL A 60 2.77 13.22 -21.35
N GLN A 61 1.46 13.31 -21.06
CA GLN A 61 0.45 13.53 -22.11
C GLN A 61 0.67 14.84 -22.86
N THR A 62 1.05 15.91 -22.16
CA THR A 62 1.34 17.19 -22.81
C THR A 62 2.63 17.15 -23.64
N ALA A 63 3.65 16.41 -23.18
CA ALA A 63 4.94 16.35 -23.86
C ALA A 63 4.96 15.38 -25.05
N THR A 64 4.25 14.26 -24.98
CA THR A 64 4.29 13.21 -26.01
C THR A 64 2.99 13.07 -26.81
N GLY A 65 1.86 13.57 -26.31
CA GLY A 65 0.54 13.32 -26.87
C GLY A 65 -0.04 11.93 -26.55
N ASP A 66 0.71 11.08 -25.85
CA ASP A 66 0.27 9.71 -25.56
C ASP A 66 -0.60 9.63 -24.32
N LYS A 67 -1.69 8.88 -24.42
CA LYS A 67 -2.56 8.61 -23.27
C LYS A 67 -1.83 7.74 -22.23
N VAL A 68 -1.72 8.25 -21.01
CA VAL A 68 -1.14 7.51 -19.88
C VAL A 68 -2.21 6.64 -19.22
N VAL A 69 -1.84 5.42 -18.84
CA VAL A 69 -2.72 4.48 -18.14
C VAL A 69 -3.04 5.00 -16.74
N GLN A 70 -4.30 4.90 -16.33
CA GLN A 70 -4.76 5.27 -14.99
C GLN A 70 -4.07 4.43 -13.91
N ASN A 71 -3.51 5.09 -12.90
CA ASN A 71 -2.72 4.42 -11.86
C ASN A 71 -3.56 3.65 -10.83
N MET A 72 -4.70 4.22 -10.41
CA MET A 72 -5.62 3.61 -9.43
C MET A 72 -7.03 3.51 -10.03
N ASP A 73 -7.61 2.31 -10.08
CA ASP A 73 -8.99 2.07 -10.58
C ASP A 73 -9.91 1.59 -9.44
N ASN A 74 -10.28 2.53 -8.58
CA ASN A 74 -11.20 2.35 -7.44
C ASN A 74 -11.01 1.00 -6.71
N PRO A 75 -9.78 0.67 -6.27
CA PRO A 75 -9.46 -0.66 -5.74
C PRO A 75 -10.28 -0.99 -4.51
N VAL A 76 -10.56 -0.01 -3.65
CA VAL A 76 -11.31 -0.19 -2.39
C VAL A 76 -12.83 -0.31 -2.57
N LEU A 77 -13.37 -0.04 -3.77
CA LEU A 77 -14.82 -0.10 -4.02
C LEU A 77 -15.23 -1.12 -5.08
N ARG A 78 -14.30 -1.54 -5.96
CA ARG A 78 -14.61 -2.34 -7.15
C ARG A 78 -13.80 -3.62 -7.30
N ALA A 79 -12.96 -3.96 -6.32
CA ALA A 79 -12.17 -5.19 -6.40
C ALA A 79 -13.08 -6.43 -6.31
N THR A 80 -12.93 -7.34 -7.27
CA THR A 80 -13.70 -8.59 -7.34
C THR A 80 -12.90 -9.81 -6.94
N SER A 81 -11.59 -9.67 -6.78
CA SER A 81 -10.71 -10.69 -6.20
C SER A 81 -9.35 -10.09 -5.77
N PRO A 82 -8.52 -10.80 -4.98
CA PRO A 82 -7.17 -10.35 -4.62
C PRO A 82 -6.29 -10.06 -5.85
N SER A 83 -6.29 -10.95 -6.85
CA SER A 83 -5.58 -10.72 -8.12
C SER A 83 -6.15 -9.57 -8.95
N ASN A 84 -7.46 -9.30 -8.84
CA ASN A 84 -8.05 -8.10 -9.46
C ASN A 84 -7.60 -6.82 -8.74
N PHE A 85 -7.55 -6.84 -7.41
CA PHE A 85 -7.05 -5.73 -6.60
C PHE A 85 -5.60 -5.39 -6.96
N TRP A 86 -4.67 -6.33 -6.75
CA TRP A 86 -3.23 -6.12 -6.94
C TRP A 86 -2.78 -6.10 -8.40
N GLY A 87 -3.51 -6.78 -9.29
CA GLY A 87 -3.09 -6.95 -10.68
C GLY A 87 -3.67 -5.93 -11.65
N ARG A 88 -4.69 -5.16 -11.27
CA ARG A 88 -5.40 -4.26 -12.19
C ARG A 88 -5.82 -2.94 -11.59
N ARG A 89 -6.12 -2.89 -10.29
CA ARG A 89 -6.76 -1.72 -9.67
C ARG A 89 -5.82 -0.90 -8.79
N TRP A 90 -4.92 -1.57 -8.10
CA TRP A 90 -3.93 -0.92 -7.24
C TRP A 90 -2.61 -0.72 -7.99
N ASN A 91 -2.21 0.54 -8.16
CA ASN A 91 -0.93 0.96 -8.72
C ASN A 91 -0.58 0.24 -10.05
N ALA A 92 -1.40 0.48 -11.08
CA ALA A 92 -1.27 -0.12 -12.39
C ALA A 92 0.08 0.18 -13.06
N LEU A 93 0.69 1.33 -12.74
CA LEU A 93 2.03 1.68 -13.20
C LEU A 93 3.07 0.71 -12.63
N ALA A 94 3.11 0.53 -11.31
CA ALA A 94 4.02 -0.44 -10.67
C ALA A 94 3.74 -1.87 -11.13
N HIS A 95 2.47 -2.26 -11.24
CA HIS A 95 2.10 -3.56 -11.80
C HIS A 95 2.68 -3.76 -13.20
N GLY A 96 2.57 -2.76 -14.08
CA GLY A 96 3.10 -2.81 -15.44
C GLY A 96 4.62 -2.97 -15.46
N MET A 97 5.34 -2.24 -14.60
CA MET A 97 6.79 -2.34 -14.45
C MET A 97 7.21 -3.73 -13.98
N ILE A 98 6.65 -4.22 -12.86
CA ILE A 98 6.98 -5.54 -12.30
C ILE A 98 6.60 -6.66 -13.27
N LYS A 99 5.46 -6.54 -13.96
CA LYS A 99 5.02 -7.53 -14.93
C LYS A 99 6.00 -7.68 -16.10
N ARG A 100 6.52 -6.57 -16.61
CA ARG A 100 7.48 -6.57 -17.73
C ARG A 100 8.91 -6.88 -17.28
N GLY A 101 9.32 -6.35 -16.13
CA GLY A 101 10.69 -6.47 -15.62
C GLY A 101 10.98 -7.79 -14.91
N MET A 102 10.00 -8.38 -14.22
CA MET A 102 10.22 -9.58 -13.40
C MET A 102 9.34 -10.75 -13.83
N PHE A 103 8.01 -10.54 -13.90
CA PHE A 103 7.08 -11.64 -14.14
C PHE A 103 7.29 -12.34 -15.49
N LYS A 104 7.26 -11.58 -16.61
CA LYS A 104 7.41 -12.14 -17.96
C LYS A 104 8.76 -12.83 -18.18
N PRO A 105 9.90 -12.24 -17.76
CA PRO A 105 11.19 -12.92 -17.84
C PRO A 105 11.24 -14.24 -17.07
N ILE A 106 10.74 -14.28 -15.82
CA ILE A 106 10.72 -15.51 -15.02
C ILE A 106 9.78 -16.56 -15.67
N GLN A 107 8.62 -16.13 -16.15
CA GLN A 107 7.63 -17.00 -16.80
C GLN A 107 8.17 -17.68 -18.07
N LYS A 108 9.18 -17.10 -18.73
CA LYS A 108 9.82 -17.72 -19.90
C LYS A 108 10.51 -19.05 -19.55
N TYR A 109 10.97 -19.20 -18.32
CA TYR A 109 11.77 -20.35 -17.88
C TYR A 109 11.07 -21.18 -16.78
N PHE A 110 10.09 -20.62 -16.08
CA PHE A 110 9.40 -21.24 -14.95
C PHE A 110 7.88 -21.15 -15.08
N SER A 111 7.16 -21.87 -14.22
CA SER A 111 5.70 -21.84 -14.22
C SER A 111 5.13 -20.46 -13.87
N THR A 112 3.91 -20.20 -14.30
CA THR A 112 3.15 -18.97 -13.98
C THR A 112 3.04 -18.71 -12.47
N SER A 113 3.02 -19.76 -11.64
CA SER A 113 3.00 -19.63 -10.18
C SER A 113 4.34 -19.13 -9.65
N VAL A 114 5.47 -19.70 -10.12
CA VAL A 114 6.81 -19.26 -9.76
C VAL A 114 7.06 -17.81 -10.21
N ALA A 115 6.65 -17.46 -11.42
CA ALA A 115 6.72 -16.08 -11.91
C ALA A 115 5.90 -15.11 -11.04
N SER A 116 4.73 -15.54 -10.56
CA SER A 116 3.90 -14.76 -9.63
C SER A 116 4.63 -14.53 -8.31
N VAL A 117 5.22 -15.58 -7.71
CA VAL A 117 6.01 -15.47 -6.48
C VAL A 117 7.17 -14.51 -6.67
N GLY A 118 7.95 -14.68 -7.76
CA GLY A 118 9.07 -13.81 -8.07
C GLY A 118 8.67 -12.33 -8.22
N ALA A 119 7.51 -12.05 -8.81
CA ALA A 119 6.99 -10.69 -8.92
C ALA A 119 6.65 -10.07 -7.55
N PHE A 120 6.03 -10.82 -6.64
CA PHE A 120 5.73 -10.34 -5.28
C PHE A 120 7.00 -10.15 -4.45
N VAL A 121 7.96 -11.08 -4.51
CA VAL A 121 9.26 -10.96 -3.85
C VAL A 121 10.01 -9.72 -4.35
N ALA A 122 10.07 -9.51 -5.67
CA ALA A 122 10.71 -8.33 -6.25
C ALA A 122 10.04 -7.02 -5.79
N SER A 123 8.71 -7.00 -5.71
CA SER A 123 7.97 -5.86 -5.17
C SER A 123 8.32 -5.60 -3.70
N GLY A 124 8.36 -6.66 -2.87
CA GLY A 124 8.78 -6.56 -1.48
C GLY A 124 10.17 -5.98 -1.32
N LEU A 125 11.17 -6.53 -2.04
CA LEU A 125 12.54 -6.02 -2.02
C LEU A 125 12.64 -4.56 -2.47
N PHE A 126 11.85 -4.17 -3.48
CA PHE A 126 11.82 -2.79 -3.95
C PHE A 126 11.32 -1.84 -2.86
N HIS A 127 10.29 -2.24 -2.10
CA HIS A 127 9.77 -1.43 -1.01
C HIS A 127 10.71 -1.40 0.21
N GLU A 128 11.42 -2.48 0.52
CA GLU A 128 12.51 -2.49 1.51
C GLU A 128 13.62 -1.51 1.11
N TYR A 129 14.08 -1.60 -0.15
CA TYR A 129 15.08 -0.70 -0.71
C TYR A 129 14.62 0.77 -0.63
N LEU A 130 13.39 1.05 -1.04
CA LEU A 130 12.86 2.41 -1.07
C LEU A 130 12.78 3.02 0.34
N VAL A 131 12.25 2.28 1.32
CA VAL A 131 12.17 2.80 2.70
C VAL A 131 13.56 2.98 3.28
N HIS A 132 14.41 1.95 3.24
CA HIS A 132 15.67 1.96 3.99
C HIS A 132 16.77 2.78 3.33
N LEU A 133 16.88 2.76 2.00
CA LEU A 133 17.98 3.41 1.29
C LEU A 133 17.59 4.73 0.64
N VAL A 134 16.30 4.96 0.33
CA VAL A 134 15.87 6.22 -0.31
C VAL A 134 15.25 7.17 0.71
N LEU A 135 14.35 6.69 1.57
CA LEU A 135 13.59 7.56 2.47
C LEU A 135 14.24 7.77 3.85
N MET A 136 14.96 6.76 4.35
CA MET A 136 15.60 6.81 5.68
C MET A 136 17.11 7.07 5.63
N TYR A 137 17.74 6.98 4.46
CA TYR A 137 19.20 7.16 4.35
C TYR A 137 19.61 8.58 4.74
N ASP A 138 20.47 8.69 5.74
CA ASP A 138 21.03 9.95 6.26
C ASP A 138 19.99 11.01 6.68
N ARG A 139 18.77 10.57 7.02
CA ARG A 139 17.70 11.47 7.44
C ARG A 139 18.02 12.05 8.82
N ASP A 140 17.95 13.37 8.96
CA ASP A 140 18.16 14.05 10.25
C ASP A 140 17.19 13.48 11.30
N PRO A 141 17.70 12.94 12.43
CA PRO A 141 16.87 12.47 13.53
C PRO A 141 15.81 13.49 13.95
N ARG A 142 16.09 14.80 13.79
CA ARG A 142 15.20 15.90 14.14
C ARG A 142 13.90 15.99 13.34
N VAL A 143 13.93 15.56 12.08
CA VAL A 143 12.74 15.55 11.21
C VAL A 143 11.91 14.28 11.44
N VAL A 144 12.51 13.22 11.98
CA VAL A 144 11.80 12.01 12.44
C VAL A 144 10.98 12.29 13.71
N HIS A 145 11.33 13.35 14.48
CA HIS A 145 10.72 13.67 15.78
C HIS A 145 9.31 14.27 15.71
N THR A 146 8.85 14.77 14.56
CA THR A 146 7.51 15.39 14.45
C THR A 146 6.39 14.39 14.12
N SER A 147 6.73 13.16 13.75
CA SER A 147 5.77 12.08 13.51
C SER A 147 6.11 10.87 14.37
N SER A 148 5.53 10.83 15.57
CA SER A 148 5.30 9.64 16.40
C SER A 148 6.51 8.97 17.07
N CYS A 149 7.72 9.54 17.03
CA CYS A 149 8.90 8.96 17.68
C CYS A 149 9.54 9.92 18.70
N PRO A 150 9.30 9.74 20.02
CA PRO A 150 9.88 10.59 21.04
C PRO A 150 11.42 10.50 21.09
N ILE A 151 12.05 11.65 21.30
CA ILE A 151 13.48 11.99 21.23
C ILE A 151 14.43 11.10 22.07
N ALA A 152 13.91 10.23 22.94
CA ALA A 152 14.72 9.51 23.91
C ALA A 152 15.06 8.06 23.55
N ASP A 153 14.45 7.48 22.51
CA ASP A 153 14.58 6.04 22.28
C ASP A 153 15.35 5.70 20.99
N THR A 154 16.49 5.03 21.18
CA THR A 154 17.37 4.43 20.16
C THR A 154 16.71 3.25 19.42
N THR A 155 15.37 3.18 19.44
CA THR A 155 14.52 2.07 19.00
C THR A 155 13.70 2.37 17.75
N CYS A 156 13.89 3.51 17.08
CA CYS A 156 13.43 3.68 15.69
C CYS A 156 14.29 2.83 14.74
N LYS A 157 14.32 1.52 15.00
CA LYS A 157 15.02 0.56 14.20
C LYS A 157 14.25 0.39 12.90
N PRO A 158 14.94 0.43 11.74
CA PRO A 158 14.32 0.09 10.47
C PRO A 158 13.64 -1.27 10.60
N GLN A 159 12.34 -1.34 10.28
CA GLN A 159 11.57 -2.59 10.30
C GLN A 159 11.89 -3.42 9.06
N ILE A 160 13.12 -3.96 9.03
CA ILE A 160 13.62 -4.75 7.92
C ILE A 160 12.77 -6.00 7.74
N GLY A 161 12.34 -6.25 6.51
CA GLY A 161 11.54 -7.41 6.13
C GLY A 161 10.04 -7.24 6.31
N SER A 162 9.57 -6.11 6.88
CA SER A 162 8.13 -5.86 7.06
C SER A 162 7.41 -5.68 5.73
N ASN A 163 7.97 -4.89 4.81
CA ASN A 163 7.41 -4.74 3.48
C ASN A 163 7.47 -6.07 2.71
N MET A 164 8.59 -6.80 2.82
CA MET A 164 8.69 -8.14 2.23
C MET A 164 7.58 -9.08 2.72
N ALA A 165 7.35 -9.15 4.03
CA ALA A 165 6.32 -9.99 4.63
C ALA A 165 4.92 -9.62 4.10
N PHE A 166 4.62 -8.33 3.97
CA PHE A 166 3.37 -7.87 3.37
C PHE A 166 3.16 -8.37 1.93
N PHE A 167 4.18 -8.26 1.07
CA PHE A 167 4.05 -8.70 -0.31
C PHE A 167 4.02 -10.24 -0.43
N VAL A 168 4.75 -10.97 0.41
CA VAL A 168 4.68 -12.43 0.46
C VAL A 168 3.28 -12.89 0.89
N TRP A 169 2.68 -12.26 1.90
CA TRP A 169 1.31 -12.53 2.33
C TRP A 169 0.31 -12.34 1.19
N ASN A 170 0.34 -11.19 0.51
CA ASN A 170 -0.54 -10.91 -0.61
C ASN A 170 -0.29 -11.84 -1.80
N GLY A 171 0.96 -12.23 -2.04
CA GLY A 171 1.32 -13.25 -3.03
C GLY A 171 0.70 -14.61 -2.70
N ALA A 172 0.74 -15.02 -1.43
CA ALA A 172 0.11 -16.25 -0.96
C ALA A 172 -1.41 -16.21 -1.16
N LEU A 173 -2.08 -15.08 -0.85
CA LEU A 173 -3.51 -14.90 -1.09
C LEU A 173 -3.88 -15.04 -2.58
N VAL A 174 -3.08 -14.45 -3.49
CA VAL A 174 -3.29 -14.56 -4.93
C VAL A 174 -3.06 -15.99 -5.44
N LEU A 175 -2.09 -16.72 -4.90
CA LEU A 175 -1.88 -18.13 -5.23
C LEU A 175 -3.04 -18.99 -4.70
N PHE A 176 -3.47 -18.74 -3.47
CA PHE A 176 -4.60 -19.42 -2.86
C PHE A 176 -5.90 -19.17 -3.64
N GLU A 177 -6.13 -17.94 -4.10
CA GLU A 177 -7.24 -17.61 -5.01
C GLU A 177 -7.23 -18.48 -6.28
N LYS A 178 -6.05 -18.71 -6.89
CA LYS A 178 -5.93 -19.58 -8.08
C LYS A 178 -6.29 -21.03 -7.77
N LEU A 179 -5.99 -21.52 -6.57
CA LEU A 179 -6.37 -22.86 -6.12
C LEU A 179 -7.88 -22.94 -5.89
N LEU A 180 -8.45 -21.97 -5.17
CA LEU A 180 -9.87 -21.93 -4.84
C LEU A 180 -10.79 -21.73 -6.06
N LYS A 181 -10.36 -20.96 -7.06
CA LYS A 181 -11.14 -20.75 -8.30
C LYS A 181 -11.44 -22.04 -9.07
N ARG A 182 -10.72 -23.12 -8.80
CA ARG A 182 -10.99 -24.45 -9.37
C ARG A 182 -12.22 -25.12 -8.76
N HIS A 183 -12.65 -24.72 -7.57
CA HIS A 183 -13.80 -25.29 -6.88
C HIS A 183 -15.11 -24.54 -7.22
N GLN A 184 -16.14 -25.28 -7.60
CA GLN A 184 -17.44 -24.74 -8.01
C GLN A 184 -18.15 -23.95 -6.89
N THR A 185 -17.96 -24.36 -5.63
CA THR A 185 -18.51 -23.67 -4.45
C THR A 185 -18.10 -22.21 -4.39
N PHE A 186 -16.84 -21.90 -4.71
CA PHE A 186 -16.33 -20.53 -4.67
C PHE A 186 -16.95 -19.65 -5.77
N LYS A 187 -17.24 -20.24 -6.93
CA LYS A 187 -17.97 -19.55 -8.01
C LYS A 187 -19.40 -19.21 -7.60
N ASN A 188 -20.08 -20.16 -6.95
CA ASN A 188 -21.47 -19.98 -6.50
C ASN A 188 -21.57 -18.91 -5.40
N ILE A 189 -20.63 -18.88 -4.45
CA ILE A 189 -20.57 -17.83 -3.42
C ILE A 189 -20.35 -16.45 -4.06
N GLY A 190 -19.41 -16.36 -5.01
CA GLY A 190 -19.11 -15.12 -5.72
C GLY A 190 -20.29 -14.56 -6.51
N SER A 191 -21.19 -15.42 -7.03
CA SER A 191 -22.41 -14.98 -7.70
C SER A 191 -23.56 -14.60 -6.76
N ALA A 192 -23.54 -15.06 -5.51
CA ALA A 192 -24.63 -14.85 -4.55
C ALA A 192 -24.47 -13.57 -3.72
N LEU A 193 -23.23 -13.11 -3.51
CA LEU A 193 -22.95 -11.96 -2.66
C LEU A 193 -23.00 -10.63 -3.43
N PRO A 194 -23.49 -9.54 -2.82
CA PRO A 194 -23.37 -8.19 -3.38
C PRO A 194 -21.91 -7.79 -3.60
N HIS A 195 -21.65 -7.02 -4.66
CA HIS A 195 -20.29 -6.60 -5.03
C HIS A 195 -19.53 -5.90 -3.89
N PHE A 196 -20.19 -5.02 -3.13
CA PHE A 196 -19.54 -4.31 -2.03
C PHE A 196 -19.09 -5.26 -0.91
N VAL A 197 -19.84 -6.34 -0.65
CA VAL A 197 -19.47 -7.37 0.34
C VAL A 197 -18.23 -8.12 -0.14
N ILE A 198 -18.18 -8.48 -1.42
CA ILE A 198 -17.00 -9.14 -2.01
C ILE A 198 -15.77 -8.26 -1.88
N THR A 199 -15.88 -6.97 -2.26
CA THR A 199 -14.77 -6.02 -2.12
C THR A 199 -14.33 -5.86 -0.67
N PHE A 200 -15.27 -5.72 0.27
CA PHE A 200 -14.96 -5.65 1.69
C PHE A 200 -14.20 -6.90 2.17
N LEU A 201 -14.65 -8.10 1.83
CA LEU A 201 -13.98 -9.35 2.18
C LEU A 201 -12.55 -9.41 1.61
N ILE A 202 -12.34 -8.95 0.37
CA ILE A 202 -11.01 -8.89 -0.24
C ILE A 202 -10.10 -7.94 0.52
N ILE A 203 -10.58 -6.75 0.86
CA ILE A 203 -9.80 -5.77 1.63
C ILE A 203 -9.43 -6.38 2.99
N MET A 204 -10.37 -7.03 3.66
CA MET A 204 -10.14 -7.68 4.96
C MET A 204 -9.10 -8.81 4.92
N THR A 205 -8.77 -9.36 3.74
CA THR A 205 -7.65 -10.32 3.65
C THR A 205 -6.27 -9.65 3.76
N ALA A 206 -6.16 -8.37 3.41
CA ALA A 206 -4.90 -7.62 3.41
C ALA A 206 -4.83 -6.59 4.55
N LEU A 207 -5.98 -6.08 5.01
CA LEU A 207 -6.07 -4.98 5.97
C LEU A 207 -5.42 -5.28 7.34
N PRO A 208 -5.64 -6.46 7.96
CA PRO A 208 -5.02 -6.79 9.26
C PRO A 208 -3.48 -6.68 9.24
N VAL A 209 -2.88 -7.03 8.10
CA VAL A 209 -1.41 -7.03 7.89
C VAL A 209 -0.91 -5.75 7.20
N ALA A 210 -1.78 -4.79 6.87
CA ALA A 210 -1.39 -3.62 6.07
C ALA A 210 -0.39 -2.72 6.79
N HIS A 211 -0.35 -2.74 8.12
CA HIS A 211 0.66 -2.06 8.92
C HIS A 211 2.09 -2.55 8.63
N TRP A 212 2.29 -3.79 8.17
CA TRP A 212 3.60 -4.27 7.71
C TRP A 212 4.12 -3.48 6.51
N PHE A 213 3.21 -2.94 5.70
CA PHE A 213 3.55 -2.02 4.62
C PHE A 213 3.54 -0.56 5.07
N GLY A 214 2.51 -0.12 5.79
CA GLY A 214 2.30 1.29 6.10
C GLY A 214 3.24 1.86 7.15
N ASN A 215 3.55 1.10 8.21
CA ASN A 215 4.31 1.60 9.35
C ASN A 215 5.73 2.06 8.98
N PRO A 216 6.51 1.33 8.16
CA PRO A 216 7.83 1.80 7.74
C PRO A 216 7.80 3.17 7.03
N TYR A 217 6.78 3.41 6.20
CA TYR A 217 6.60 4.69 5.51
C TYR A 217 6.16 5.83 6.44
N ILE A 218 5.27 5.54 7.38
CA ILE A 218 4.83 6.54 8.38
C ILE A 218 6.02 6.94 9.25
N LYS A 219 6.80 5.97 9.72
CA LYS A 219 8.00 6.20 10.54
C LYS A 219 9.09 6.98 9.82
N CYS A 220 9.22 6.79 8.51
CA CYS A 220 10.16 7.58 7.71
C CYS A 220 9.58 8.93 7.28
N GLY A 221 8.46 9.41 7.85
CA GLY A 221 7.91 10.73 7.54
C GLY A 221 7.41 10.89 6.10
N TYR A 222 7.13 9.81 5.37
CA TYR A 222 6.75 9.85 3.95
C TYR A 222 5.61 10.83 3.66
N PHE A 223 4.56 10.81 4.49
CA PHE A 223 3.40 11.69 4.30
C PHE A 223 3.69 13.14 4.68
N HIS A 224 4.63 13.39 5.59
CA HIS A 224 5.10 14.73 5.92
C HIS A 224 5.87 15.32 4.73
N ASP A 225 6.79 14.56 4.15
CA ASP A 225 7.56 15.00 2.96
C ASP A 225 6.63 15.24 1.76
N LEU A 226 5.61 14.39 1.60
CA LEU A 226 4.56 14.58 0.60
C LEU A 226 3.67 15.80 0.91
N GLN A 227 3.60 16.27 2.15
CA GLN A 227 2.91 17.51 2.46
C GLN A 227 3.75 18.72 2.03
N GLU A 228 5.06 18.68 2.27
CA GLU A 228 5.98 19.79 1.96
C GLU A 228 6.29 19.91 0.46
N GLY A 229 6.48 18.78 -0.22
CA GLY A 229 6.83 18.75 -1.65
C GLY A 229 5.68 19.17 -2.57
N PHE A 230 4.46 19.27 -2.05
CA PHE A 230 3.29 19.67 -2.81
C PHE A 230 2.81 21.03 -2.34
N LEU A 231 2.54 21.93 -3.29
CA LEU A 231 1.93 23.23 -3.03
C LEU A 231 0.49 23.04 -2.55
N LEU A 232 0.34 22.69 -1.28
CA LEU A 232 -0.93 22.69 -0.61
C LEU A 232 -1.27 24.14 -0.29
N VAL A 233 -2.44 24.60 -0.75
CA VAL A 233 -2.96 25.91 -0.36
C VAL A 233 -3.30 25.83 1.13
N VAL A 234 -2.37 26.25 1.97
CA VAL A 234 -2.57 26.31 3.41
C VAL A 234 -3.30 27.61 3.74
N LYS A 235 -4.34 27.52 4.56
CA LYS A 235 -5.01 28.69 5.12
C LYS A 235 -4.02 29.40 6.03
N ILE A 236 -3.60 30.61 5.65
CA ILE A 236 -2.92 31.53 6.56
C ILE A 236 -3.99 31.96 7.56
N VAL A 237 -3.86 31.50 8.82
CA VAL A 237 -4.61 32.04 9.95
C VAL A 237 -3.88 33.28 10.44
#